data_AF-A0A7S2E2U6-F1
#
_entry.id   AF-A0A7S2E2U6-F1
#
_cell.length_a   1.000
_cell.length_b   1.000
_cell.length_c   1.000
_cell.angle_alpha   90.00
_cell.angle_beta   90.00
_cell.angle_gamma   90.00
#
_symmetry.space_group_name_H-M   'P 1'
#
loop_
_entity.id
_entity.type
_entity.pdbx_description
1 polymer ?
#
loop_
_entity_poly.entity_id
_entity_poly.type
_entity_poly.pdbx_seq_one_letter_code
_entity_poly.pdbx_strand_id
1 'polypeptide(L)'
;GGRKSGSSPTPAPPSSAGDFNIDCDTEVWIQHPEDVALFNSLECSNVNQLIINGPLLASLHGVGAGGSVMHVGILETSLTTLEGLNFSSIDTLEVQGNWALRSFKGLSHLTMLTFFAVYDNWQLSSF
;
A
#
# COMPACT_ATOMS: atom_id res chain seq x y z
N GLY A 1 -9.02 35.82 -35.14
CA GLY A 1 -8.97 35.25 -33.78
C GLY A 1 -9.51 33.84 -33.81
N GLY A 2 -8.87 32.91 -33.10
CA GLY A 2 -9.36 31.54 -32.95
C GLY A 2 -8.27 30.47 -33.16
N ARG A 3 -7.31 30.35 -32.23
CA ARG A 3 -6.46 29.15 -32.13
C ARG A 3 -7.30 28.02 -31.53
N LYS A 4 -7.49 26.92 -32.25
CA LYS A 4 -8.04 25.68 -31.70
C LYS A 4 -7.02 25.12 -30.69
N SER A 5 -7.44 24.95 -29.44
CA SER A 5 -6.69 24.30 -28.38
C SER A 5 -6.57 22.80 -28.69
N GLY A 6 -5.35 22.33 -28.90
CA GLY A 6 -5.05 20.90 -28.95
C GLY A 6 -5.16 20.31 -27.55
N SER A 7 -5.99 19.28 -27.40
CA SER A 7 -6.00 18.40 -26.23
C SER A 7 -4.74 17.54 -26.28
N SER A 8 -3.85 17.71 -25.30
CA SER A 8 -2.70 16.83 -25.10
C SER A 8 -3.19 15.39 -24.85
N PRO A 9 -2.58 14.36 -25.48
CA PRO A 9 -2.86 12.99 -25.13
C PRO A 9 -2.36 12.72 -23.71
N THR A 10 -3.21 12.12 -22.88
CA THR A 10 -2.84 11.54 -21.59
C THR A 10 -1.72 10.50 -21.84
N PRO A 11 -0.67 10.44 -20.98
CA PRO A 11 0.35 9.41 -21.12
C PRO A 11 -0.30 8.03 -20.97
N ALA A 12 0.00 7.11 -21.88
CA ALA A 12 -0.33 5.71 -21.69
C ALA A 12 0.41 5.19 -20.44
N PRO A 13 -0.21 4.31 -19.63
CA PRO A 13 0.48 3.70 -18.50
C PRO A 13 1.74 2.96 -18.99
N PRO A 14 2.84 2.97 -18.22
CA PRO A 14 4.07 2.30 -18.61
C PRO A 14 3.82 0.80 -18.75
N SER A 15 3.99 0.29 -19.98
CA SER A 15 4.00 -1.14 -20.26
C SER A 15 5.41 -1.69 -20.06
N SER A 16 5.68 -2.25 -18.88
CA SER A 16 6.75 -3.25 -18.73
C SER A 16 6.29 -4.32 -17.75
N ALA A 17 5.90 -5.45 -18.34
CA ALA A 17 5.38 -6.65 -17.73
C ALA A 17 6.36 -7.35 -16.78
N GLY A 18 5.83 -7.71 -15.62
CA GLY A 18 6.09 -8.96 -14.92
C GLY A 18 4.83 -9.25 -14.11
N ASP A 19 3.91 -10.05 -14.67
CA ASP A 19 2.70 -10.59 -14.04
C ASP A 19 2.14 -9.83 -12.82
N PHE A 20 1.39 -8.75 -13.06
CA PHE A 20 0.47 -8.22 -12.05
C PHE A 20 -0.73 -9.17 -11.96
N ASN A 21 -0.52 -10.33 -11.33
CA ASN A 21 -1.62 -11.19 -10.90
C ASN A 21 -2.16 -10.62 -9.59
N ILE A 22 -2.97 -9.56 -9.68
CA ILE A 22 -3.71 -9.09 -8.51
C ILE A 22 -4.94 -9.96 -8.39
N ASP A 23 -4.72 -11.14 -7.83
CA ASP A 23 -5.75 -12.05 -7.35
C ASP A 23 -5.80 -11.89 -5.82
N CYS A 24 -6.89 -11.33 -5.32
CA CYS A 24 -7.09 -11.10 -3.89
C CYS A 24 -6.95 -12.42 -3.08
N ASP A 25 -7.15 -13.58 -3.71
CA ASP A 25 -7.10 -14.89 -3.05
C ASP A 25 -5.67 -15.43 -2.82
N THR A 26 -4.64 -14.81 -3.41
CA THR A 26 -3.25 -15.28 -3.28
C THR A 26 -2.32 -14.22 -2.70
N GLU A 27 -1.80 -13.33 -3.54
CA GLU A 27 -0.79 -12.36 -3.14
C GLU A 27 -0.91 -11.09 -3.97
N VAL A 28 -0.91 -9.95 -3.30
CA VAL A 28 -1.05 -8.63 -3.92
C VAL A 28 0.21 -7.83 -3.65
N TRP A 29 0.80 -7.27 -4.69
CA TRP A 29 1.99 -6.43 -4.60
C TRP A 29 1.65 -4.97 -4.90
N ILE A 30 2.03 -4.06 -4.01
CA ILE A 30 1.97 -2.60 -4.20
C ILE A 30 3.41 -2.09 -4.16
N GLN A 31 3.95 -1.70 -5.31
CA GLN A 31 5.34 -1.24 -5.45
C GLN A 31 5.42 0.21 -5.93
N HIS A 32 4.40 0.65 -6.65
CA HIS A 32 4.29 1.98 -7.22
C HIS A 32 2.97 2.65 -6.79
N PRO A 33 2.90 3.99 -6.79
CA PRO A 33 1.66 4.70 -6.46
C PRO A 33 0.46 4.30 -7.33
N GLU A 34 0.67 3.96 -8.59
CA GLU A 34 -0.38 3.48 -9.50
C GLU A 34 -1.01 2.14 -9.07
N ASP A 35 -0.26 1.28 -8.38
CA ASP A 35 -0.75 -0.02 -7.91
C ASP A 35 -1.83 0.15 -6.84
N VAL A 36 -1.77 1.23 -6.06
CA VAL A 36 -2.80 1.58 -5.06
C VAL A 36 -4.15 1.83 -5.73
N ALA A 37 -4.16 2.58 -6.85
CA ALA A 37 -5.38 2.86 -7.58
C ALA A 37 -5.97 1.58 -8.18
N LEU A 38 -5.12 0.69 -8.69
CA LEU A 38 -5.54 -0.60 -9.22
C LEU A 38 -6.11 -1.49 -8.11
N PHE A 39 -5.42 -1.62 -6.98
CA PHE A 39 -5.89 -2.37 -5.81
C PHE A 39 -7.28 -1.92 -5.37
N ASN A 40 -7.51 -0.61 -5.27
CA ASN A 40 -8.81 -0.07 -4.84
C ASN A 40 -9.94 -0.36 -5.84
N SER A 41 -9.63 -0.51 -7.13
CA SER A 41 -10.62 -0.82 -8.17
C SER A 41 -11.11 -2.26 -8.15
N LEU A 42 -10.40 -3.15 -7.47
CA LEU A 42 -10.71 -4.58 -7.41
C LEU A 42 -11.69 -4.94 -6.30
N GLU A 43 -11.98 -4.01 -5.38
CA GLU A 43 -12.91 -4.21 -4.27
C GLU A 43 -12.62 -5.49 -3.46
N CYS A 44 -11.33 -5.81 -3.25
CA CYS A 44 -10.92 -7.00 -2.50
C CYS A 44 -11.54 -6.99 -1.09
N SER A 45 -12.41 -7.97 -0.81
CA SER A 45 -13.04 -8.13 0.51
C SER A 45 -12.19 -8.96 1.47
N ASN A 46 -11.38 -9.88 0.93
CA ASN A 46 -10.37 -10.63 1.66
C ASN A 46 -9.09 -10.66 0.83
N VAL A 47 -7.95 -10.42 1.48
CA VAL A 47 -6.63 -10.56 0.86
C VAL A 47 -5.84 -11.57 1.68
N ASN A 48 -5.30 -12.61 1.05
CA ASN A 48 -4.47 -13.55 1.79
C ASN A 48 -3.12 -12.89 2.16
N GLN A 49 -2.39 -12.40 1.17
CA GLN A 49 -1.12 -11.72 1.38
C GLN A 49 -1.06 -10.38 0.63
N LEU A 50 -0.70 -9.31 1.33
CA LEU A 50 -0.46 -7.99 0.77
C LEU A 50 0.98 -7.57 1.05
N ILE A 51 1.79 -7.45 0.01
CA ILE A 51 3.16 -6.97 0.08
C ILE A 51 3.25 -5.56 -0.48
N ILE A 52 3.59 -4.62 0.38
CA ILE A 52 3.83 -3.23 0.06
C ILE A 52 5.34 -3.02 0.08
N ASN A 53 5.96 -3.02 -1.10
CA ASN A 53 7.41 -2.92 -1.26
C ASN A 53 7.75 -1.99 -2.42
N GLY A 54 8.01 -0.73 -2.08
CA GLY A 54 8.18 0.32 -3.08
C GLY A 54 8.98 1.49 -2.52
N PRO A 55 10.25 1.68 -2.93
CA PRO A 55 11.08 2.75 -2.37
C PRO A 55 10.57 4.15 -2.73
N LEU A 56 9.72 4.27 -3.76
CA LEU A 56 9.07 5.53 -4.14
C LEU A 56 7.66 5.68 -3.57
N LEU A 57 7.15 4.68 -2.85
CA LEU A 57 5.83 4.73 -2.23
C LEU A 57 5.89 5.61 -0.97
N ALA A 58 5.25 6.78 -1.05
CA ALA A 58 5.23 7.78 0.03
C ALA A 58 3.85 7.91 0.70
N SER A 59 2.83 7.19 0.23
CA SER A 59 1.47 7.23 0.77
C SER A 59 0.77 5.89 0.56
N LEU A 60 -0.07 5.51 1.53
CA LEU A 60 -0.98 4.36 1.45
C LEU A 60 -2.43 4.80 1.24
N HIS A 61 -2.67 6.06 0.87
CA HIS A 61 -4.03 6.60 0.77
C HIS A 61 -4.93 5.72 -0.11
N GLY A 62 -5.96 5.16 0.50
CA GLY A 62 -6.97 4.34 -0.16
C GLY A 62 -6.73 2.84 -0.02
N VAL A 63 -5.54 2.38 0.37
CA VAL A 63 -5.24 0.95 0.53
C VAL A 63 -6.11 0.35 1.63
N GLY A 64 -7.03 -0.55 1.27
CA GLY A 64 -7.68 -1.46 2.22
C GLY A 64 -9.11 -1.07 2.59
N ALA A 65 -9.91 -0.54 1.66
CA ALA A 65 -11.30 -0.17 1.91
C ALA A 65 -12.19 -1.36 2.35
N GLY A 66 -12.22 -1.66 3.66
CA GLY A 66 -13.28 -2.43 4.33
C GLY A 66 -13.11 -3.94 4.42
N GLY A 67 -11.99 -4.50 3.96
CA GLY A 67 -11.72 -5.94 3.99
C GLY A 67 -10.92 -6.43 5.20
N SER A 68 -10.71 -7.74 5.24
CA SER A 68 -9.74 -8.39 6.12
C SER A 68 -8.52 -8.85 5.33
N VAL A 69 -7.36 -8.92 5.97
CA VAL A 69 -6.15 -9.44 5.34
C VAL A 69 -5.41 -10.36 6.30
N MET A 70 -4.93 -11.51 5.81
CA MET A 70 -4.20 -12.44 6.67
C MET A 70 -2.78 -11.93 6.94
N HIS A 71 -2.04 -11.55 5.91
CA HIS A 71 -0.69 -11.04 6.06
C HIS A 71 -0.48 -9.72 5.33
N VAL A 72 0.05 -8.72 6.03
CA VAL A 72 0.52 -7.46 5.45
C VAL A 72 2.00 -7.29 5.73
N GLY A 73 2.81 -7.24 4.68
CA GLY A 73 4.21 -6.85 4.74
C GLY A 73 4.40 -5.43 4.20
N ILE A 74 4.95 -4.53 5.00
CA ILE A 74 5.32 -3.16 4.60
C ILE A 74 6.83 -3.06 4.68
N LEU A 75 7.48 -3.16 3.52
CA LEU A 75 8.91 -3.45 3.42
C LEU A 75 9.60 -2.39 2.58
N GLU A 76 10.68 -1.79 3.10
CA GLU A 76 11.61 -0.94 2.33
C GLU A 76 10.94 0.23 1.57
N THR A 77 9.93 0.85 2.18
CA THR A 77 9.21 1.99 1.60
C THR A 77 9.82 3.34 2.01
N SER A 78 9.35 4.43 1.37
CA SER A 78 9.62 5.81 1.80
C SER A 78 8.49 6.40 2.66
N LEU A 79 7.64 5.55 3.24
CA LEU A 79 6.55 5.99 4.11
C LEU A 79 7.10 6.66 5.37
N THR A 80 6.43 7.73 5.80
CA THR A 80 6.74 8.41 7.09
C THR A 80 5.73 8.04 8.18
N THR A 81 4.54 7.59 7.78
CA THR A 81 3.46 7.05 8.63
C THR A 81 2.74 5.93 7.87
N LEU A 82 1.83 5.23 8.54
CA LEU A 82 0.97 4.21 7.94
C LEU A 82 -0.45 4.74 7.63
N GLU A 83 -0.61 6.07 7.54
CA GLU A 83 -1.88 6.68 7.18
C GLU A 83 -2.35 6.19 5.80
N GLY A 84 -3.63 5.80 5.74
CA GLY A 84 -4.25 5.27 4.53
C GLY A 84 -4.35 3.75 4.48
N LEU A 85 -3.65 3.01 5.35
CA LEU A 85 -3.80 1.56 5.51
C LEU A 85 -5.12 1.23 6.25
N ASN A 86 -6.21 1.07 5.51
CA ASN A 86 -7.58 1.11 6.02
C ASN A 86 -8.24 -0.25 6.31
N PHE A 87 -7.46 -1.32 6.54
CA PHE A 87 -8.02 -2.60 6.95
C PHE A 87 -8.60 -2.54 8.37
N SER A 88 -9.74 -3.18 8.62
CA SER A 88 -10.34 -3.28 9.96
C SER A 88 -9.74 -4.43 10.78
N SER A 89 -9.18 -5.42 10.08
CA SER A 89 -8.58 -6.62 10.64
C SER A 89 -7.37 -7.04 9.80
N ILE A 90 -6.24 -7.22 10.47
CA ILE A 90 -5.01 -7.79 9.90
C ILE A 90 -4.61 -8.93 10.84
N ASP A 91 -4.39 -10.15 10.36
CA ASP A 91 -3.91 -11.20 11.28
C ASP A 91 -2.43 -10.99 11.64
N THR A 92 -1.59 -10.82 10.62
CA THR A 92 -0.15 -10.60 10.74
C THR A 92 0.26 -9.30 10.05
N LEU A 93 0.86 -8.37 10.80
CA LEU A 93 1.47 -7.15 10.27
C LEU A 93 2.99 -7.20 10.48
N GLU A 94 3.73 -7.03 9.40
CA GLU A 94 5.17 -6.93 9.38
C GLU A 94 5.60 -5.58 8.81
N VAL A 95 6.37 -4.83 9.57
CA VAL A 95 6.87 -3.51 9.16
C VAL A 95 8.39 -3.54 9.27
N GLN A 96 9.07 -3.57 8.13
CA GLN A 96 10.52 -3.78 8.06
C GLN A 96 11.21 -2.78 7.13
N GLY A 97 12.39 -2.29 7.55
CA GLY A 97 13.29 -1.58 6.63
C GLY A 97 12.74 -0.24 6.13
N ASN A 98 11.67 0.29 6.74
CA ASN A 98 11.10 1.58 6.38
C ASN A 98 11.89 2.68 7.09
N TRP A 99 13.07 2.96 6.56
CA TRP A 99 14.04 3.91 7.11
C TRP A 99 13.48 5.31 7.36
N ALA A 100 12.45 5.74 6.62
CA ALA A 100 11.79 7.04 6.79
C ALA A 100 10.59 7.03 7.77
N LEU A 101 10.14 5.85 8.22
CA LEU A 101 8.94 5.69 9.04
C LEU A 101 9.19 6.24 10.44
N ARG A 102 8.33 7.17 10.89
CA ARG A 102 8.48 7.87 12.17
C ARG A 102 7.47 7.46 13.23
N SER A 103 6.32 6.95 12.79
CA SER A 103 5.24 6.51 13.67
C SER A 103 4.32 5.51 12.98
N PHE A 104 3.55 4.77 13.77
CA PHE A 104 2.45 3.91 13.30
C PHE A 104 1.12 4.64 13.19
N LYS A 105 1.14 5.98 13.07
CA LYS A 105 -0.08 6.74 12.83
C LYS A 105 -0.79 6.17 11.59
N GLY A 106 -2.09 5.96 11.72
CA GLY A 106 -2.89 5.25 10.71
C GLY A 106 -3.30 3.84 11.11
N LEU A 107 -2.79 3.26 12.21
CA LEU A 107 -3.21 1.92 12.65
C LEU A 107 -4.34 1.92 13.69
N SER A 108 -4.82 3.08 14.14
CA SER A 108 -5.75 3.20 15.28
C SER A 108 -7.14 2.61 15.05
N HIS A 109 -7.52 2.35 13.81
CA HIS A 109 -8.80 1.73 13.45
C HIS A 109 -8.73 0.20 13.37
N LEU A 110 -7.54 -0.41 13.50
CA LEU A 110 -7.41 -1.86 13.55
C LEU A 110 -8.09 -2.39 14.81
N THR A 111 -9.06 -3.28 14.60
CA THR A 111 -9.81 -3.92 15.69
C THR A 111 -9.24 -5.30 16.04
N MET A 112 -8.52 -5.91 15.10
CA MET A 112 -7.85 -7.19 15.27
C MET A 112 -6.45 -7.14 14.66
N LEU A 113 -5.45 -7.49 15.48
CA LEU A 113 -4.06 -7.73 15.09
C LEU A 113 -3.50 -8.84 15.98
N THR A 114 -3.23 -10.00 15.38
CA THR A 114 -2.75 -11.18 16.14
C THR A 114 -1.25 -11.11 16.36
N PHE A 115 -0.51 -10.75 15.31
CA PHE A 115 0.95 -10.65 15.34
C PHE A 115 1.43 -9.34 14.73
N PHE A 116 2.31 -8.65 15.43
CA PHE A 116 2.94 -7.43 14.95
C PHE A 116 4.45 -7.50 15.11
N ALA A 117 5.16 -7.55 13.98
CA ALA A 117 6.61 -7.50 13.94
C ALA A 117 7.10 -6.18 13.35
N VAL A 118 8.10 -5.61 14.02
CA VAL A 118 8.71 -4.33 13.65
C VAL A 118 10.21 -4.45 13.81
N TYR A 119 10.97 -4.22 12.75
CA TYR A 119 12.42 -4.25 12.80
C TYR A 119 13.04 -3.41 11.67
N ASP A 120 14.26 -2.91 11.89
CA ASP A 120 14.98 -2.09 10.89
C ASP A 120 14.26 -0.81 10.42
N ASN A 121 13.41 -0.21 11.27
CA ASN A 121 12.77 1.09 11.02
C ASN A 121 13.46 2.19 11.84
N TRP A 122 14.67 2.60 11.44
CA TRP A 122 15.58 3.36 12.31
C TRP A 122 15.13 4.78 12.71
N GLN A 123 14.19 5.39 11.98
CA GLN A 123 13.63 6.72 12.32
C GLN A 123 12.38 6.63 13.21
N LEU A 124 11.92 5.43 13.53
CA LEU A 124 10.73 5.21 14.34
C LEU A 124 11.02 5.69 15.77
N SER A 125 10.26 6.69 16.21
CA SER A 125 10.48 7.38 17.48
C SER A 125 9.22 7.54 18.32
N SER A 126 8.06 7.21 17.75
CA SER A 126 6.77 7.23 18.43
C SER A 126 6.03 5.91 18.18
N PHE A 127 5.51 5.33 19.25
CA PHE A 127 4.72 4.10 19.28
C PHE A 127 3.32 4.41 19.83
#